data_AF-A0A9D3M4G0-F1
#
_entry.id   AF-A0A9D3M4G0-F1
#
_cell.length_a   1.000
_cell.length_b   1.000
_cell.length_c   1.000
_cell.angle_alpha   90.00
_cell.angle_beta   90.00
_cell.angle_gamma   90.00
#
_symmetry.space_group_name_H-M   'P 1'
#
loop_
_entity.id
_entity.type
_entity.pdbx_description
1 polymer ?
#
loop_
_entity_poly.entity_id
_entity_poly.type
_entity_poly.pdbx_seq_one_letter_code
_entity_poly.pdbx_strand_id
1 'polypeptide(L)'
;MLCRRLSVTRVWLVNFGELSERSEFSVVGPQEPVQDRVGRGRGRLRSVDARALSGWGRMSGAALGIEVVVVFFLALFLLHRYGDFRRQQLMVLFGTLLAWFLCFLIVFILPLDVSTTIYKQCKKDHEQHEVVTASNQTMPNSPVSLTESVHECYRPWSYIPEGIMPVFWRVVYWTSQCLTWLLLPFMQSYARSGAFSITGKIKTALIENAIYYGTYLLVFGSLLIYVAVHPKWRLSWYELQTIGITAANTWGLFLLVLLLGYGLVEIPRSYWNSARPATCWARPTSRPPS
;
A
#
# COMPACT_ATOMS: atom_id res chain seq x y z
N MET A 1 -20.34 19.14 -9.61
CA MET A 1 -19.78 17.82 -10.00
C MET A 1 -18.35 17.54 -9.51
N LEU A 2 -17.60 18.55 -9.02
CA LEU A 2 -16.25 18.34 -8.45
C LEU A 2 -16.22 17.59 -7.11
N CYS A 3 -17.31 17.60 -6.34
CA CYS A 3 -17.34 17.06 -4.98
C CYS A 3 -17.47 15.52 -4.91
N ARG A 4 -17.98 14.85 -5.96
CA ARG A 4 -18.14 13.37 -5.96
C ARG A 4 -16.88 12.59 -6.31
N ARG A 5 -15.83 13.22 -6.87
CA ARG A 5 -14.59 12.52 -7.26
C ARG A 5 -13.50 12.48 -6.19
N LEU A 6 -13.65 13.22 -5.08
CA LEU A 6 -12.65 13.29 -4.00
C LEU A 6 -12.87 12.28 -2.86
N SER A 7 -14.04 11.62 -2.80
CA SER A 7 -14.38 10.73 -1.68
C SER A 7 -13.69 9.37 -1.76
N VAL A 8 -13.53 8.81 -2.97
CA VAL A 8 -12.92 7.47 -3.16
C VAL A 8 -11.40 7.49 -2.90
N THR A 9 -10.72 8.58 -3.24
CA THR A 9 -9.26 8.71 -3.08
C THR A 9 -8.84 8.95 -1.63
N ARG A 10 -9.72 9.52 -0.78
CA ARG A 10 -9.43 9.74 0.64
C ARG A 10 -9.69 8.51 1.52
N VAL A 11 -10.62 7.64 1.14
CA VAL A 11 -10.84 6.35 1.82
C VAL A 11 -9.66 5.40 1.60
N TRP A 12 -8.95 5.56 0.48
CA TRP A 12 -7.72 4.82 0.17
C TRP A 12 -6.52 5.24 1.02
N LEU A 13 -6.41 6.54 1.35
CA LEU A 13 -5.35 7.11 2.19
C LEU A 13 -5.33 6.55 3.62
N VAL A 14 -6.48 6.09 4.12
CA VAL A 14 -6.62 5.58 5.49
C VAL A 14 -6.32 4.07 5.56
N ASN A 15 -6.83 3.28 4.59
CA ASN A 15 -6.59 1.83 4.58
C ASN A 15 -5.14 1.45 4.27
N PHE A 16 -4.40 2.28 3.52
CA PHE A 16 -3.00 2.00 3.19
C PHE A 16 -2.03 2.29 4.37
N GLY A 17 -2.40 3.21 5.27
CA GLY A 17 -1.65 3.46 6.51
C GLY A 17 -1.64 2.25 7.45
N GLU A 18 -2.80 1.60 7.66
CA GLU A 18 -2.90 0.40 8.52
C GLU A 18 -2.18 -0.83 7.94
N LEU A 19 -2.12 -0.97 6.61
CA LEU A 19 -1.38 -2.06 5.95
C LEU A 19 0.14 -1.86 6.03
N SER A 20 0.61 -0.61 6.06
CA SER A 20 2.03 -0.27 6.25
C SER A 20 2.52 -0.64 7.66
N GLU A 21 1.73 -0.35 8.71
CA GLU A 21 2.07 -0.70 10.11
C GLU A 21 2.20 -2.21 10.34
N ARG A 22 1.36 -3.02 9.67
CA ARG A 22 1.44 -4.49 9.78
C ARG A 22 2.68 -5.07 9.07
N SER A 23 3.21 -4.36 8.08
CA SER A 23 4.42 -4.75 7.35
C SER A 23 5.71 -4.34 8.08
N GLU A 24 5.75 -3.18 8.74
CA GLU A 24 6.92 -2.76 9.53
C GLU A 24 7.12 -3.63 10.77
N PHE A 25 6.04 -4.10 11.42
CA PHE A 25 6.13 -5.01 12.55
C PHE A 25 6.69 -6.41 12.19
N SER A 26 6.58 -6.82 10.91
CA SER A 26 7.20 -8.06 10.43
C SER A 26 8.67 -7.90 9.99
N VAL A 27 9.12 -6.66 9.74
CA VAL A 27 10.49 -6.37 9.27
C VAL A 27 11.43 -6.06 10.43
N VAL A 28 10.91 -5.63 11.59
CA VAL A 28 11.69 -5.33 12.81
C VAL A 28 11.50 -6.43 13.86
N GLY A 29 11.81 -7.68 13.49
CA GLY A 29 12.05 -8.77 14.46
C GLY A 29 13.56 -8.89 14.73
N PRO A 30 14.01 -9.23 15.95
CA PRO A 30 15.44 -9.28 16.27
C PRO A 30 16.17 -10.30 15.39
N GLN A 31 17.22 -9.83 14.69
CA GLN A 31 18.20 -10.68 14.02
C GLN A 31 19.12 -11.31 15.08
N GLU A 32 18.79 -12.51 15.53
CA GLU A 32 19.75 -13.40 16.19
C GLU A 32 20.60 -14.11 15.13
N PRO A 33 21.94 -14.11 15.24
CA PRO A 33 22.81 -14.84 14.32
C PRO A 33 22.85 -16.33 14.69
N VAL A 34 22.16 -17.18 13.93
CA VAL A 34 22.33 -18.64 14.04
C VAL A 34 23.44 -19.08 13.09
N GLN A 35 24.49 -19.62 13.69
CA GLN A 35 25.71 -20.07 13.05
C GLN A 35 25.50 -21.41 12.33
N ASP A 36 25.71 -21.44 11.02
CA ASP A 36 25.63 -22.65 10.18
C ASP A 36 26.66 -23.70 10.63
N ARG A 37 26.19 -24.79 11.24
CA ARG A 37 26.99 -26.00 11.45
C ARG A 37 26.65 -27.02 10.36
N VAL A 38 27.50 -27.06 9.33
CA VAL A 38 27.47 -28.03 8.23
C VAL A 38 27.55 -29.47 8.77
N GLY A 39 26.43 -30.19 8.68
CA GLY A 39 26.32 -31.63 8.94
C GLY A 39 26.09 -32.42 7.66
N ARG A 40 27.11 -33.16 7.22
CA ARG A 40 27.16 -34.00 6.03
C ARG A 40 26.27 -35.24 6.17
N GLY A 41 25.07 -35.21 5.57
CA GLY A 41 24.17 -36.37 5.44
C GLY A 41 23.97 -36.78 3.98
N ARG A 42 24.62 -37.87 3.56
CA ARG A 42 24.60 -38.39 2.18
C ARG A 42 23.34 -39.26 1.98
N GLY A 43 22.24 -38.66 1.55
CA GLY A 43 20.98 -39.35 1.22
C GLY A 43 20.65 -39.24 -0.28
N ARG A 44 20.60 -40.39 -0.95
CA ARG A 44 20.34 -40.57 -2.39
C ARG A 44 18.89 -40.24 -2.73
N LEU A 45 18.58 -39.02 -3.15
CA LEU A 45 17.31 -38.65 -3.79
C LEU A 45 17.50 -38.51 -5.32
N ARG A 46 16.56 -39.12 -6.05
CA ARG A 46 16.62 -39.41 -7.48
C ARG A 46 16.71 -38.15 -8.33
N SER A 47 17.55 -38.23 -9.36
CA SER A 47 17.80 -37.23 -10.41
C SER A 47 16.63 -36.96 -11.36
N VAL A 48 15.40 -37.34 -11.02
CA VAL A 48 14.23 -37.24 -11.92
C VAL A 48 13.46 -35.92 -11.71
N ASP A 49 13.58 -35.26 -10.56
CA ASP A 49 12.77 -34.09 -10.21
C ASP A 49 13.38 -32.72 -10.58
N ALA A 50 14.66 -32.67 -11.00
CA ALA A 50 15.33 -31.40 -11.29
C ALA A 50 14.80 -30.67 -12.55
N ARG A 51 14.19 -31.40 -13.50
CA ARG A 51 13.58 -30.81 -14.71
C ARG A 51 12.13 -30.34 -14.51
N ALA A 52 11.38 -30.95 -13.59
CA ALA A 52 10.05 -30.47 -13.20
C ALA A 52 10.15 -29.21 -12.32
N LEU A 53 11.15 -29.15 -11.45
CA LEU A 53 11.42 -28.00 -10.57
C LEU A 53 11.91 -26.76 -11.34
N SER A 54 12.67 -26.92 -12.43
CA SER A 54 13.11 -25.80 -13.27
C SER A 54 12.00 -25.23 -14.17
N GLY A 55 11.02 -26.07 -14.53
CA GLY A 55 9.77 -25.63 -15.13
C GLY A 55 9.00 -24.74 -14.15
N TRP A 56 8.65 -25.26 -12.97
CA TRP A 56 7.77 -24.61 -11.99
C TRP A 56 8.31 -23.29 -11.43
N GLY A 57 9.63 -23.12 -11.29
CA GLY A 57 10.22 -21.84 -10.92
C GLY A 57 9.99 -20.70 -11.94
N ARG A 58 9.85 -21.03 -13.23
CA ARG A 58 9.53 -20.08 -14.31
C ARG A 58 8.02 -19.81 -14.43
N MET A 59 7.18 -20.75 -14.00
CA MET A 59 5.70 -20.64 -14.03
C MET A 59 5.18 -19.81 -12.86
N SER A 60 5.86 -19.88 -11.71
CA SER A 60 5.55 -19.15 -10.48
C SER A 60 5.65 -17.62 -10.65
N GLY A 61 6.71 -17.11 -11.30
CA GLY A 61 6.80 -15.68 -11.64
C GLY A 61 5.84 -15.24 -12.75
N ALA A 62 5.48 -16.17 -13.66
CA ALA A 62 4.55 -15.90 -14.75
C ALA A 62 3.13 -15.65 -14.25
N ALA A 63 2.68 -16.33 -13.20
CA ALA A 63 1.37 -16.11 -12.59
C ALA A 63 1.22 -14.66 -12.11
N LEU A 64 2.18 -14.14 -11.35
CA LEU A 64 2.18 -12.74 -10.89
C LEU A 64 2.22 -11.76 -12.08
N GLY A 65 3.03 -12.05 -13.09
CA GLY A 65 3.08 -11.24 -14.32
C GLY A 65 1.75 -11.19 -15.06
N ILE A 66 1.03 -12.32 -15.16
CA ILE A 66 -0.29 -12.40 -15.79
C ILE A 66 -1.30 -11.55 -15.01
N GLU A 67 -1.34 -11.68 -13.68
CA GLU A 67 -2.24 -10.88 -12.83
C GLU A 67 -2.01 -9.38 -13.02
N VAL A 68 -0.74 -8.94 -12.99
CA VAL A 68 -0.37 -7.52 -13.21
C VAL A 68 -0.86 -7.03 -14.58
N VAL A 69 -0.69 -7.82 -15.62
CA VAL A 69 -1.11 -7.46 -16.99
C VAL A 69 -2.63 -7.37 -17.09
N VAL A 70 -3.36 -8.35 -16.53
CA VAL A 70 -4.83 -8.36 -16.51
C VAL A 70 -5.36 -7.14 -15.77
N VAL A 71 -4.80 -6.82 -14.61
CA VAL A 71 -5.19 -5.65 -13.81
C VAL A 71 -4.90 -4.35 -14.56
N PHE A 72 -3.78 -4.26 -15.27
CA PHE A 72 -3.45 -3.09 -16.09
C PHE A 72 -4.48 -2.85 -17.21
N PHE A 73 -4.86 -3.91 -17.94
CA PHE A 73 -5.89 -3.80 -18.97
C PHE A 73 -7.27 -3.50 -18.40
N LEU A 74 -7.61 -4.05 -17.23
CA LEU A 74 -8.85 -3.72 -16.52
C LEU A 74 -8.88 -2.24 -16.14
N ALA A 75 -7.80 -1.71 -15.56
CA ALA A 75 -7.69 -0.30 -15.20
C ALA A 75 -7.79 0.61 -16.42
N LEU A 76 -7.12 0.26 -17.53
CA LEU A 76 -7.22 0.97 -18.81
C LEU A 76 -8.64 0.93 -19.38
N PHE A 77 -9.29 -0.23 -19.37
CA PHE A 77 -10.66 -0.38 -19.88
C PHE A 77 -11.65 0.48 -19.09
N LEU A 78 -11.56 0.45 -17.76
CA LEU A 78 -12.40 1.28 -16.90
C LEU A 78 -12.12 2.77 -17.16
N LEU A 79 -10.85 3.16 -17.28
CA LEU A 79 -10.51 4.55 -17.58
C LEU A 79 -11.02 4.96 -18.96
N HIS A 80 -10.95 4.06 -19.94
CA HIS A 80 -11.52 4.25 -21.28
C HIS A 80 -13.04 4.45 -21.24
N ARG A 81 -13.73 3.67 -20.42
CA ARG A 81 -15.19 3.69 -20.30
C ARG A 81 -15.72 4.92 -19.54
N TYR A 82 -15.03 5.34 -18.49
CA TYR A 82 -15.48 6.40 -17.57
C TYR A 82 -14.76 7.75 -17.74
N GLY A 83 -13.62 7.77 -18.44
CA GLY A 83 -12.81 8.96 -18.71
C GLY A 83 -13.04 9.51 -20.12
N ASP A 84 -13.10 10.84 -20.24
CA ASP A 84 -13.10 11.53 -21.53
C ASP A 84 -11.67 11.98 -21.89
N PHE A 85 -11.01 11.23 -22.78
CA PHE A 85 -9.60 11.40 -23.14
C PHE A 85 -9.34 12.70 -23.92
N ARG A 86 -10.35 13.25 -24.59
CA ARG A 86 -10.17 14.42 -25.45
C ARG A 86 -10.25 15.75 -24.70
N ARG A 87 -10.86 15.77 -23.51
CA ARG A 87 -11.00 16.99 -22.72
C ARG A 87 -10.08 17.05 -21.50
N GLN A 88 -9.44 15.96 -21.13
CA GLN A 88 -8.61 15.89 -19.93
C GLN A 88 -7.12 16.03 -20.22
N GLN A 89 -6.41 16.67 -19.30
CA GLN A 89 -4.95 16.80 -19.33
C GLN A 89 -4.29 15.43 -19.12
N LEU A 90 -3.24 15.15 -19.88
CA LEU A 90 -2.57 13.85 -19.87
C LEU A 90 -2.00 13.47 -18.49
N MET A 91 -1.55 14.45 -17.70
CA MET A 91 -1.08 14.21 -16.32
C MET A 91 -2.20 13.70 -15.40
N VAL A 92 -3.42 14.24 -15.51
CA VAL A 92 -4.58 13.80 -14.71
C VAL A 92 -4.96 12.37 -15.09
N LEU A 93 -4.92 12.09 -16.40
CA LEU A 93 -5.22 10.76 -16.94
C LEU A 93 -4.22 9.72 -16.43
N PHE A 94 -2.91 9.99 -16.57
CA PHE A 94 -1.85 9.11 -16.08
C PHE A 94 -1.95 8.89 -14.57
N GLY A 95 -2.15 9.98 -13.81
CA GLY A 95 -2.30 9.91 -12.37
C GLY A 95 -3.49 9.06 -11.92
N THR A 96 -4.62 9.19 -12.61
CA THR A 96 -5.83 8.39 -12.34
C THR A 96 -5.62 6.92 -12.74
N LEU A 97 -4.99 6.67 -13.88
CA LEU A 97 -4.64 5.31 -14.32
C LEU A 97 -3.74 4.61 -13.29
N LEU A 98 -2.68 5.29 -12.86
CA LEU A 98 -1.73 4.76 -11.89
C LEU A 98 -2.40 4.50 -10.54
N ALA A 99 -3.27 5.42 -10.07
CA ALA A 99 -4.07 5.21 -8.87
C ALA A 99 -4.94 3.94 -8.98
N TRP A 100 -5.75 3.84 -10.04
CA TRP A 100 -6.66 2.71 -10.22
C TRP A 100 -5.92 1.39 -10.39
N PHE A 101 -4.81 1.40 -11.13
CA PHE A 101 -3.94 0.24 -11.29
C PHE A 101 -3.43 -0.25 -9.93
N LEU A 102 -2.86 0.63 -9.10
CA LEU A 102 -2.38 0.28 -7.76
C LEU A 102 -3.53 -0.22 -6.86
N CYS A 103 -4.71 0.40 -6.97
CA CYS A 103 -5.87 -0.01 -6.20
C CYS A 103 -6.32 -1.44 -6.50
N PHE A 104 -6.52 -1.75 -7.78
CA PHE A 104 -6.94 -3.08 -8.18
C PHE A 104 -5.84 -4.11 -7.95
N LEU A 105 -4.57 -3.74 -8.15
CA LEU A 105 -3.44 -4.62 -7.94
C LEU A 105 -3.39 -5.15 -6.50
N ILE A 106 -3.61 -4.30 -5.50
CA ILE A 106 -3.57 -4.71 -4.08
C ILE A 106 -4.70 -5.70 -3.74
N VAL A 107 -5.89 -5.57 -4.34
CA VAL A 107 -7.01 -6.49 -4.12
C VAL A 107 -6.66 -7.91 -4.56
N PHE A 108 -5.94 -8.07 -5.66
CA PHE A 108 -5.52 -9.40 -6.15
C PHE A 108 -4.26 -9.93 -5.45
N ILE A 109 -3.35 -9.04 -5.03
CA ILE A 109 -2.09 -9.45 -4.41
C ILE A 109 -2.27 -9.81 -2.93
N LEU A 110 -3.21 -9.19 -2.21
CA LEU A 110 -3.41 -9.46 -0.78
C LEU A 110 -3.78 -10.94 -0.49
N PRO A 111 -4.73 -11.58 -1.20
CA PRO A 111 -5.00 -13.00 -1.04
C PRO A 111 -3.78 -13.89 -1.36
N LEU A 112 -2.99 -13.51 -2.36
CA LEU A 112 -1.77 -14.23 -2.74
C LEU A 112 -0.71 -14.13 -1.64
N ASP A 113 -0.47 -12.94 -1.10
CA ASP A 113 0.46 -12.70 -0.01
C ASP A 113 0.09 -13.50 1.24
N VAL A 114 -1.18 -13.46 1.64
CA VAL A 114 -1.71 -14.26 2.76
C VAL A 114 -1.50 -15.76 2.53
N SER A 115 -1.83 -16.27 1.34
CA SER A 115 -1.65 -17.70 1.02
C SER A 115 -0.17 -18.13 1.07
N THR A 116 0.74 -17.28 0.60
CA THR A 116 2.19 -17.57 0.68
C THR A 116 2.71 -17.50 2.11
N THR A 117 2.18 -16.59 2.92
CA THR A 117 2.58 -16.44 4.32
C THR A 117 2.15 -17.64 5.14
N ILE A 118 0.91 -18.12 4.97
CA ILE A 118 0.40 -19.34 5.62
C ILE A 118 1.26 -20.55 5.26
N TYR A 119 1.60 -20.72 3.97
CA TYR A 119 2.47 -21.81 3.53
C TYR A 119 3.86 -21.74 4.18
N LYS A 120 4.46 -20.54 4.28
CA LYS A 120 5.77 -20.36 4.92
C LYS A 120 5.74 -20.62 6.42
N GLN A 121 4.68 -20.19 7.11
CA GLN A 121 4.47 -20.46 8.53
C GLN A 121 4.37 -21.98 8.76
N CYS A 122 3.52 -22.66 7.99
CA CYS A 122 3.41 -24.12 8.04
C CYS A 122 4.77 -24.83 7.89
N LYS A 123 5.58 -24.41 6.90
CA LYS A 123 6.92 -24.99 6.68
C LYS A 123 7.87 -24.76 7.86
N LYS A 124 7.85 -23.57 8.47
CA LYS A 124 8.69 -23.25 9.64
C LYS A 124 8.30 -24.08 10.86
N ASP A 125 7.00 -24.25 11.09
CA ASP A 125 6.50 -25.02 12.22
C ASP A 125 6.89 -26.51 12.08
N HIS A 126 6.79 -27.08 10.87
CA HIS A 126 7.25 -28.45 10.58
C HIS A 126 8.75 -28.64 10.84
N GLU A 127 9.59 -27.72 10.39
CA GLU A 127 11.04 -27.79 10.62
C GLU A 127 11.39 -27.73 12.12
N GLN A 128 10.61 -27.00 12.93
CA GLN A 128 10.80 -26.96 14.38
C GLN A 128 10.36 -28.24 15.10
N HIS A 129 9.23 -28.84 14.70
CA HIS A 129 8.73 -30.08 15.29
C HIS A 129 9.64 -31.30 15.02
N GLU A 130 10.32 -31.36 13.87
CA GLU A 130 11.31 -32.41 13.59
C GLU A 130 12.53 -32.32 14.51
N VAL A 131 12.98 -31.10 14.85
CA VAL A 131 14.15 -30.87 15.73
C VAL A 131 13.85 -31.24 17.19
N VAL A 132 12.65 -30.93 17.70
CA VAL A 132 12.24 -31.28 19.08
C VAL A 132 12.09 -32.80 19.24
N THR A 133 11.59 -33.49 18.21
CA THR A 133 11.42 -34.96 18.24
C THR A 133 12.75 -35.71 18.18
N ALA A 134 13.79 -35.12 17.57
CA ALA A 134 15.13 -35.69 17.51
C ALA A 134 15.92 -35.54 18.83
N SER A 135 15.62 -34.54 19.66
CA SER A 135 16.37 -34.25 20.88
C SER A 135 15.91 -35.03 22.12
N ASN A 136 14.71 -35.63 22.10
CA ASN A 136 14.14 -36.35 23.26
C ASN A 136 14.25 -37.88 23.17
N GLN A 137 15.18 -38.41 22.37
CA GLN A 137 15.48 -39.85 22.41
C GLN A 137 16.34 -40.19 23.64
N THR A 138 15.72 -40.22 24.83
CA THR A 138 16.18 -41.07 25.92
C THR A 138 14.98 -41.66 26.65
N MET A 139 14.88 -43.00 26.55
CA MET A 139 14.03 -43.95 27.27
C MET A 139 12.61 -44.25 26.70
N PRO A 140 12.28 -45.55 26.49
CA PRO A 140 11.01 -45.98 25.92
C PRO A 140 9.96 -46.27 27.00
N ASN A 141 8.69 -46.28 26.55
CA ASN A 141 7.48 -46.84 27.16
C ASN A 141 6.45 -45.83 27.67
N SER A 142 5.63 -45.34 26.74
CA SER A 142 4.17 -45.28 26.89
C SER A 142 3.54 -45.08 25.50
N PRO A 143 2.51 -45.86 25.12
CA PRO A 143 1.79 -45.63 23.88
C PRO A 143 0.76 -44.54 24.12
N VAL A 144 1.20 -43.28 24.23
CA VAL A 144 0.29 -42.15 24.16
C VAL A 144 0.04 -41.88 22.68
N SER A 145 -1.10 -42.36 22.18
CA SER A 145 -1.64 -41.99 20.88
C SER A 145 -2.03 -40.51 20.92
N LEU A 146 -1.04 -39.62 20.80
CA LEU A 146 -1.29 -38.27 20.33
C LEU A 146 -1.20 -38.33 18.81
N THR A 147 -2.34 -38.63 18.19
CA THR A 147 -2.57 -38.44 16.77
C THR A 147 -2.63 -36.93 16.51
N GLU A 148 -1.53 -36.22 16.74
CA GLU A 148 -1.39 -34.84 16.32
C GLU A 148 -1.14 -34.91 14.80
N SER A 149 -2.19 -34.61 14.05
CA SER A 149 -2.18 -34.65 12.59
C SER A 149 -1.02 -33.80 12.06
N VAL A 150 0.00 -34.47 11.52
CA VAL A 150 1.05 -33.83 10.72
C VAL A 150 0.36 -33.17 9.54
N HIS A 151 0.06 -31.87 9.66
CA HIS A 151 -0.62 -31.11 8.63
C HIS A 151 0.32 -30.92 7.44
N GLU A 152 0.22 -31.77 6.43
CA GLU A 152 1.07 -31.71 5.24
C GLU A 152 0.91 -30.34 4.54
N CYS A 153 2.01 -29.57 4.46
CA CYS A 153 1.98 -28.22 3.91
C CYS A 153 1.85 -28.25 2.38
N TYR A 154 0.67 -27.95 1.84
CA TYR A 154 0.45 -27.88 0.40
C TYR A 154 0.95 -26.58 -0.22
N ARG A 155 1.72 -26.67 -1.31
CA ARG A 155 2.20 -25.49 -2.05
C ARG A 155 1.04 -24.84 -2.83
N PRO A 156 0.75 -23.55 -2.63
CA PRO A 156 -0.28 -22.87 -3.40
C PRO A 156 0.11 -22.77 -4.89
N TRP A 157 -0.89 -22.84 -5.77
CA TRP A 157 -0.72 -22.82 -7.23
C TRP A 157 0.02 -21.57 -7.74
N SER A 158 -0.08 -20.46 -6.99
CA SER A 158 0.66 -19.22 -7.23
C SER A 158 1.68 -18.94 -6.10
N TYR A 159 2.56 -19.90 -5.81
CA TYR A 159 3.68 -19.67 -4.89
C TYR A 159 4.61 -18.59 -5.46
N ILE A 160 4.91 -17.54 -4.70
CA ILE A 160 5.79 -16.43 -5.10
C ILE A 160 7.14 -16.58 -4.38
N PRO A 161 8.29 -16.47 -5.09
CA PRO A 161 9.60 -16.59 -4.45
C PRO A 161 9.84 -15.45 -3.44
N GLU A 162 10.54 -15.80 -2.36
CA GLU A 162 10.75 -14.98 -1.17
C GLU A 162 11.35 -13.58 -1.44
N GLY A 163 12.15 -13.44 -2.50
CA GLY A 163 12.79 -12.17 -2.85
C GLY A 163 11.91 -11.16 -3.60
N ILE A 164 10.84 -11.61 -4.25
CA ILE A 164 10.02 -10.72 -5.10
C ILE A 164 9.00 -9.94 -4.28
N MET A 165 8.41 -10.58 -3.26
CA MET A 165 7.35 -9.97 -2.44
C MET A 165 7.79 -8.66 -1.74
N PRO A 166 8.96 -8.58 -1.07
CA PRO A 166 9.39 -7.34 -0.42
C PRO A 166 9.73 -6.23 -1.42
N VAL A 167 10.27 -6.58 -2.60
CA VAL A 167 10.56 -5.62 -3.67
C VAL A 167 9.26 -5.09 -4.27
N PHE A 168 8.28 -5.96 -4.49
CA PHE A 168 6.96 -5.60 -4.96
C PHE A 168 6.28 -4.59 -4.01
N TRP A 169 6.21 -4.91 -2.71
CA TRP A 169 5.63 -4.01 -1.72
C TRP A 169 6.37 -2.68 -1.62
N ARG A 170 7.71 -2.70 -1.75
CA ARG A 170 8.51 -1.48 -1.82
C ARG A 170 8.12 -0.60 -3.01
N VAL A 171 7.95 -1.18 -4.20
CA VAL A 171 7.52 -0.43 -5.40
C VAL A 171 6.12 0.15 -5.20
N VAL A 172 5.17 -0.66 -4.73
CA VAL A 172 3.79 -0.21 -4.47
C VAL A 172 3.75 0.89 -3.41
N TYR A 173 4.55 0.77 -2.35
CA TYR A 173 4.70 1.78 -1.32
C TYR A 173 5.24 3.09 -1.90
N TRP A 174 6.42 3.08 -2.54
CA TRP A 174 7.03 4.31 -3.05
C TRP A 174 6.20 4.99 -4.13
N THR A 175 5.58 4.21 -5.02
CA THR A 175 4.67 4.77 -6.03
C THR A 175 3.44 5.42 -5.39
N SER A 176 2.86 4.82 -4.35
CA SER A 176 1.74 5.41 -3.59
C SER A 176 2.15 6.67 -2.83
N GLN A 177 3.37 6.70 -2.28
CA GLN A 177 3.92 7.91 -1.64
C GLN A 177 4.12 9.03 -2.67
N CYS A 178 4.69 8.75 -3.84
CA CYS A 178 4.81 9.75 -4.90
C CYS A 178 3.43 10.25 -5.37
N LEU A 179 2.45 9.36 -5.50
CA LEU A 179 1.09 9.75 -5.89
C LEU A 179 0.45 10.70 -4.86
N THR A 180 0.67 10.42 -3.58
CA THR A 180 0.07 11.19 -2.49
C THR A 180 0.77 12.53 -2.30
N TRP A 181 2.09 12.53 -2.22
CA TRP A 181 2.87 13.70 -1.85
C TRP A 181 3.20 14.62 -3.02
N LEU A 182 3.19 14.10 -4.25
CA LEU A 182 3.51 14.91 -5.44
C LEU A 182 2.29 15.13 -6.31
N LEU A 183 1.60 14.06 -6.72
CA LEU A 183 0.53 14.18 -7.71
C LEU A 183 -0.71 14.87 -7.15
N LEU A 184 -1.22 14.49 -5.98
CA LEU A 184 -2.41 15.13 -5.38
C LEU A 184 -2.25 16.65 -5.17
N PRO A 185 -1.22 17.16 -4.50
CA PRO A 185 -1.06 18.60 -4.27
C PRO A 185 -0.76 19.35 -5.57
N PHE A 186 -0.04 18.73 -6.50
CA PHE A 186 0.11 19.25 -7.85
C PHE A 186 -1.23 19.42 -8.55
N MET A 187 -2.11 18.42 -8.51
CA MET A 187 -3.44 18.50 -9.13
C MET A 187 -4.32 19.56 -8.47
N GLN A 188 -4.21 19.77 -7.16
CA GLN A 188 -4.94 20.81 -6.45
C GLN A 188 -4.52 22.22 -6.89
N SER A 189 -3.21 22.49 -6.95
CA SER A 189 -2.70 23.78 -7.42
C SER A 189 -2.96 23.99 -8.91
N TYR A 190 -2.79 22.94 -9.72
CA TYR A 190 -3.08 22.98 -11.16
C TYR A 190 -4.53 23.36 -11.44
N ALA A 191 -5.49 22.80 -10.70
CA ALA A 191 -6.92 23.12 -10.85
C ALA A 191 -7.29 24.54 -10.37
N ARG A 192 -6.53 25.10 -9.42
CA ARG A 192 -6.72 26.48 -8.92
C ARG A 192 -6.05 27.53 -9.81
N SER A 193 -5.06 27.14 -10.62
CA SER A 193 -4.33 28.06 -11.47
C SER A 193 -5.19 28.64 -12.60
N GLY A 194 -5.25 29.98 -12.67
CA GLY A 194 -6.00 30.73 -13.69
C GLY A 194 -5.25 30.97 -15.01
N ALA A 195 -4.06 30.39 -15.19
CA ALA A 195 -3.23 30.63 -16.37
C ALA A 195 -3.87 30.06 -17.64
N PHE A 196 -3.82 30.79 -18.76
CA PHE A 196 -4.45 30.34 -20.02
C PHE A 196 -3.66 29.24 -20.77
N SER A 197 -2.35 29.14 -20.53
CA SER A 197 -1.46 28.13 -21.14
C SER A 197 -1.16 26.97 -20.20
N ILE A 198 -1.13 25.74 -20.74
CA ILE A 198 -0.84 24.51 -20.00
C ILE A 198 0.53 24.55 -19.32
N THR A 199 1.55 25.06 -20.00
CA THR A 199 2.92 25.18 -19.46
C THR A 199 2.98 26.18 -18.31
N GLY A 200 2.22 27.28 -18.41
CA GLY A 200 2.05 28.25 -17.34
C GLY A 200 1.42 27.62 -16.10
N LYS A 201 0.35 26.83 -16.28
CA LYS A 201 -0.30 26.10 -15.18
C LYS A 201 0.65 25.13 -14.47
N ILE A 202 1.45 24.36 -15.22
CA ILE A 202 2.42 23.41 -14.65
C ILE A 202 3.51 24.15 -13.86
N LYS A 203 4.07 25.23 -14.42
CA LYS A 203 5.13 26.01 -13.75
C LYS A 203 4.62 26.65 -12.46
N THR A 204 3.45 27.30 -12.51
CA THR A 204 2.82 27.88 -11.31
C THR A 204 2.54 26.81 -10.27
N ALA A 205 1.99 25.66 -10.67
CA ALA A 205 1.70 24.59 -9.74
C ALA A 205 2.94 23.96 -9.09
N LEU A 206 4.05 23.86 -9.82
CA LEU A 206 5.32 23.41 -9.26
C LEU A 206 5.90 24.42 -8.28
N ILE A 207 5.86 25.72 -8.59
CA ILE A 207 6.39 26.77 -7.72
C ILE A 207 5.61 26.84 -6.40
N GLU A 208 4.27 26.82 -6.46
CA GLU A 208 3.44 26.85 -5.26
C GLU A 208 3.70 25.66 -4.33
N ASN A 209 3.82 24.46 -4.89
CA ASN A 209 4.13 23.26 -4.12
C ASN A 209 5.58 23.28 -3.59
N ALA A 210 6.54 23.76 -4.38
CA ALA A 210 7.93 23.88 -3.94
C ALA A 210 8.08 24.87 -2.78
N ILE A 211 7.35 25.99 -2.81
CA ILE A 211 7.32 26.95 -1.69
C ILE A 211 6.69 26.29 -0.46
N TYR A 212 5.55 25.62 -0.61
CA TYR A 212 4.87 24.94 0.49
C TYR A 212 5.78 23.88 1.14
N TYR A 213 6.29 22.92 0.38
CA TYR A 213 7.18 21.88 0.94
C TYR A 213 8.51 22.44 1.44
N GLY A 214 9.04 23.48 0.77
CA GLY A 214 10.25 24.17 1.18
C GLY A 214 10.12 24.81 2.56
N THR A 215 9.00 25.48 2.86
CA THR A 215 8.80 26.09 4.18
C THR A 215 8.66 25.04 5.28
N TYR A 216 7.95 23.93 5.06
CA TYR A 216 7.90 22.82 6.02
C TYR A 216 9.29 22.23 6.30
N LEU A 217 10.10 22.04 5.25
CA LEU A 217 11.45 21.50 5.40
C LEU A 217 12.35 22.45 6.22
N LEU A 218 12.22 23.77 6.01
CA LEU A 218 12.97 24.77 6.78
C LEU A 218 12.56 24.79 8.26
N VAL A 219 11.26 24.73 8.55
CA VAL A 219 10.75 24.68 9.93
C VAL A 219 11.15 23.39 10.63
N PHE A 220 11.04 22.24 9.95
CA PHE A 220 11.48 20.96 10.51
C PHE A 220 13.00 20.92 10.72
N GLY A 221 13.77 21.43 9.76
CA GLY A 221 15.23 21.53 9.85
C GLY A 221 15.68 22.42 11.00
N SER A 222 15.04 23.58 11.22
CA SER A 222 15.38 24.45 12.34
C SER A 222 15.06 23.81 13.70
N LEU A 223 13.96 23.07 13.80
CA LEU A 223 13.62 22.28 14.99
C LEU A 223 14.67 21.21 15.29
N LEU A 224 15.16 20.50 14.25
CA LEU A 224 16.22 19.51 14.43
C LEU A 224 17.54 20.15 14.88
N ILE A 225 17.90 21.31 14.34
CA ILE A 225 19.09 22.06 14.77
C ILE A 225 18.95 22.49 16.23
N TYR A 226 17.78 23.01 16.62
CA TYR A 226 17.49 23.39 18.00
C TYR A 226 17.72 22.22 18.97
N VAL A 227 17.17 21.05 18.65
CA VAL A 227 17.33 19.82 19.43
C VAL A 227 18.79 19.37 19.48
N ALA A 228 19.51 19.39 18.35
CA ALA A 228 20.90 18.95 18.27
C ALA A 228 21.87 19.83 19.08
N VAL A 229 21.57 21.12 19.21
CA VAL A 229 22.38 22.07 20.00
C VAL A 229 22.14 21.91 21.51
N HIS A 230 21.00 21.36 21.94
CA HIS A 230 20.72 21.15 23.36
C HIS A 230 21.44 19.89 23.90
N PRO A 231 22.54 20.04 24.68
CA PRO A 231 23.43 18.93 25.03
C PRO A 231 22.82 17.90 25.99
N LYS A 232 21.61 18.17 26.52
CA LYS A 232 20.85 17.27 27.39
C LYS A 232 20.05 16.22 26.62
N TRP A 233 19.79 16.43 25.32
CA TRP A 233 18.92 15.57 24.51
C TRP A 233 19.77 14.80 23.49
N ARG A 234 20.17 13.58 23.84
CA ARG A 234 20.87 12.66 22.94
C ARG A 234 19.83 11.91 22.09
N LEU A 235 19.19 12.60 21.14
CA LEU A 235 18.23 11.97 20.25
C LEU A 235 18.95 11.13 19.19
N SER A 236 18.75 9.82 19.26
CA SER A 236 19.17 8.89 18.21
C SER A 236 18.28 9.06 16.98
N TRP A 237 18.85 8.79 15.79
CA TRP A 237 18.09 8.77 14.54
C TRP A 237 16.88 7.82 14.60
N TYR A 238 17.03 6.68 15.29
CA TYR A 238 15.96 5.70 15.49
C TYR A 238 14.80 6.24 16.32
N GLU A 239 15.09 6.99 17.38
CA GLU A 239 14.07 7.59 18.25
C GLU A 239 13.32 8.70 17.50
N LEU A 240 14.02 9.51 16.71
CA LEU A 240 13.40 10.54 15.87
C LEU A 240 12.47 9.91 14.83
N GLN A 241 12.89 8.82 14.18
CA GLN A 241 12.02 8.06 13.26
C GLN A 241 10.79 7.51 13.97
N THR A 242 10.98 6.91 15.15
CA THR A 242 9.87 6.36 15.95
C THR A 242 8.86 7.43 16.34
N ILE A 243 9.32 8.59 16.81
CA ILE A 243 8.47 9.75 17.13
C ILE A 243 7.74 10.23 15.88
N GLY A 244 8.44 10.34 14.74
CA GLY A 244 7.86 10.77 13.47
C GLY A 244 6.76 9.84 12.98
N ILE A 245 6.97 8.52 13.03
CA ILE A 245 5.99 7.50 12.65
C ILE A 245 4.77 7.57 13.59
N THR A 246 5.01 7.60 14.90
CA THR A 246 3.92 7.67 15.90
C THR A 246 3.11 8.96 15.76
N ALA A 247 3.77 10.09 15.51
CA ALA A 247 3.11 11.38 15.27
C ALA A 247 2.28 11.37 13.97
N ALA A 248 2.81 10.76 12.91
CA ALA A 248 2.07 10.62 11.65
C ALA A 248 0.82 9.74 11.81
N ASN A 249 0.92 8.63 12.54
CA ASN A 249 -0.20 7.72 12.79
C ASN A 249 -1.27 8.37 13.65
N THR A 250 -0.88 9.06 14.74
CA THR A 250 -1.83 9.79 15.58
C THR A 250 -2.52 10.93 14.83
N TRP A 251 -1.79 11.68 14.01
CA TRP A 251 -2.37 12.70 13.13
C TRP A 251 -3.34 12.12 12.11
N GLY A 252 -2.99 10.97 11.50
CA GLY A 252 -3.86 10.24 10.58
C GLY A 252 -5.17 9.79 11.22
N LEU A 253 -5.09 9.17 12.41
CA LEU A 253 -6.27 8.75 13.18
C LEU A 253 -7.14 9.94 13.59
N PHE A 254 -6.53 11.05 14.01
CA PHE A 254 -7.25 12.27 14.34
C PHE A 254 -8.03 12.82 13.13
N LEU A 255 -7.38 12.92 11.96
CA LEU A 255 -8.05 13.36 10.74
C LEU A 255 -9.13 12.38 10.28
N LEU A 256 -8.93 11.08 10.44
CA LEU A 256 -9.92 10.04 10.13
C LEU A 256 -11.19 10.28 10.95
N VAL A 257 -11.06 10.43 12.27
CA VAL A 257 -12.21 10.65 13.16
C VAL A 257 -12.97 11.93 12.79
N LEU A 258 -12.27 13.04 12.57
CA LEU A 258 -12.91 14.30 12.17
C LEU A 258 -13.62 14.20 10.81
N LEU A 259 -12.95 13.60 9.82
CA LEU A 259 -13.48 13.52 8.46
C LEU A 259 -14.63 12.52 8.35
N LEU A 260 -14.58 11.42 9.10
CA LEU A 260 -15.68 10.46 9.23
C LEU A 260 -16.90 11.12 9.86
N GLY A 261 -16.71 11.93 10.91
CA GLY A 261 -17.79 12.71 11.54
C GLY A 261 -18.48 13.64 10.55
N TYR A 262 -17.70 14.41 9.77
CA TYR A 262 -18.26 15.28 8.74
C TYR A 262 -18.95 14.50 7.60
N GLY A 263 -18.30 13.44 7.10
CA GLY A 263 -18.82 12.62 6.01
C GLY A 263 -20.13 11.92 6.34
N LEU A 264 -20.29 11.44 7.58
CA LEU A 264 -21.49 10.73 8.02
C LEU A 264 -22.74 11.62 8.02
N VAL A 265 -22.59 12.92 8.29
CA VAL A 265 -23.71 13.87 8.37
C VAL A 265 -23.95 14.59 7.04
N GLU A 266 -22.88 15.08 6.42
CA GLU A 266 -23.00 15.92 5.22
C GLU A 266 -23.43 15.10 4.00
N ILE A 267 -22.99 13.85 3.86
CA ILE A 267 -23.34 13.04 2.68
C ILE A 267 -24.85 12.77 2.64
N PRO A 268 -25.50 12.21 3.68
CA PRO A 268 -26.95 12.00 3.66
C PRO A 268 -27.73 13.32 3.55
N ARG A 269 -27.31 14.37 4.26
CA ARG A 269 -27.95 15.69 4.18
C ARG A 269 -27.87 16.27 2.77
N SER A 270 -26.74 16.13 2.10
CA SER A 270 -26.55 16.59 0.71
C SER A 270 -27.46 15.85 -0.26
N TYR A 271 -27.58 14.52 -0.14
CA TYR A 271 -28.51 13.72 -0.94
C TYR A 271 -29.97 14.09 -0.66
N TRP A 272 -30.34 14.24 0.62
CA TRP A 272 -31.69 14.64 1.03
C TRP A 272 -32.08 16.03 0.50
N ASN A 273 -31.17 17.01 0.58
CA ASN A 273 -31.40 18.36 0.06
C ASN A 273 -31.44 18.39 -1.47
N SER A 274 -30.61 17.58 -2.14
CA SER A 274 -30.59 17.47 -3.61
C SER A 274 -31.82 16.78 -4.18
N ALA A 275 -32.51 15.95 -3.37
CA ALA A 275 -33.74 15.27 -3.76
C ALA A 275 -35.00 16.15 -3.63
N ARG A 276 -34.89 17.37 -3.05
CA ARG A 276 -36.04 18.28 -2.92
C ARG A 276 -36.36 18.96 -4.27
N PRO A 277 -37.58 18.83 -4.82
CA PRO A 277 -37.94 19.38 -6.14
C PRO A 277 -37.98 20.91 -6.25
N ALA A 278 -37.84 21.63 -5.14
CA ALA A 278 -38.19 23.06 -5.04
C ALA A 278 -37.31 24.01 -5.87
N THR A 279 -36.17 23.58 -6.40
CA THR A 279 -35.22 24.46 -7.12
C THR A 279 -35.19 24.28 -8.65
N CYS A 280 -35.94 23.33 -9.22
CA CYS A 280 -36.01 23.15 -10.68
C CYS A 280 -37.03 24.07 -11.39
N TRP A 281 -37.75 24.94 -10.68
CA TRP A 281 -38.79 25.82 -11.26
C TRP A 281 -38.47 27.32 -11.27
N ALA A 282 -37.23 27.75 -11.00
CA ALA A 282 -36.86 29.14 -11.24
C ALA A 282 -36.72 29.41 -12.74
N ARG A 283 -37.84 29.74 -13.41
CA ARG A 283 -37.88 30.29 -14.77
C ARG A 283 -36.97 31.52 -14.85
N PRO A 284 -36.15 31.67 -15.90
CA PRO A 284 -35.57 32.96 -16.25
C PRO A 284 -36.66 33.80 -16.93
N THR A 285 -37.40 34.62 -16.17
CA THR A 285 -38.16 35.71 -16.77
C THR A 285 -37.21 36.88 -17.01
N SER A 286 -36.66 36.92 -18.21
CA SER A 286 -36.09 38.13 -18.81
C SER A 286 -37.20 39.14 -19.12
N ARG A 287 -37.20 40.30 -18.44
CA ARG A 287 -37.67 41.58 -18.99
C ARG A 287 -36.87 42.73 -18.36
N PRO A 288 -36.10 43.52 -19.14
CA PRO A 288 -35.62 44.81 -18.68
C PRO A 288 -36.75 45.86 -18.80
N PRO A 289 -36.91 46.78 -17.83
CA PRO A 289 -37.79 47.92 -17.99
C PRO A 289 -37.14 48.97 -18.90
N SER A 290 -37.94 49.49 -19.82
CA SER A 290 -37.70 50.66 -20.68
C SER A 290 -37.76 51.97 -19.90
#